data_AF-A0A7G5LWK9-F1
#
_entry.id   AF-A0A7G5LWK9-F1
#
_cell.length_a   1.000
_cell.length_b   1.000
_cell.length_c   1.000
_cell.angle_alpha   90.00
_cell.angle_beta   90.00
_cell.angle_gamma   90.00
#
_symmetry.space_group_name_H-M   'P 1'
#
loop_
_entity.id
_entity.type
_entity.pdbx_description
1 polymer ?
#
loop_
_entity_poly.entity_id
_entity_poly.type
_entity_poly.pdbx_seq_one_letter_code
_entity_poly.pdbx_strand_id
1 'polypeptide(L)'
;MASSTVARAPSAGQRLYRGRTLASAFGLLVVSFAALVLMVSYLIENPRGQRLDQRAMEAVYARRDALDQLLSVLGYLSIGTMAIAMVVLMTMAVLRQRFAAAFAAVIVVAGANITTQVLKHAVLDRPDHGYGWHVNSLPSGHTTAAISLVIAALLVAPAALRGLVTMLGSAAVVLTGVSTVVAGWHRPSDVVAALAVGLLWGAGAVFVLALRRSGPPTGGFFASLGWGLIGAVAAGAVLLFIGVRPYGGWDGVGPAAGVMVIIGIAVALVVAVFDRISSVFAR
;
A
#
# COMPACT_ATOMS: atom_id res chain seq x y z
N MET A 1 -4.44 -50.01 -17.94
CA MET A 1 -4.58 -49.85 -16.48
C MET A 1 -4.09 -48.46 -16.09
N ALA A 2 -4.99 -47.54 -15.80
CA ALA A 2 -4.63 -46.19 -15.39
C ALA A 2 -4.14 -46.23 -13.93
N SER A 3 -2.88 -45.86 -13.72
CA SER A 3 -2.30 -45.68 -12.39
C SER A 3 -3.06 -44.57 -11.67
N SER A 4 -3.89 -44.95 -10.70
CA SER A 4 -4.52 -44.03 -9.77
C SER A 4 -3.42 -43.25 -9.06
N THR A 5 -3.29 -41.97 -9.41
CA THR A 5 -2.34 -41.07 -8.78
C THR A 5 -2.86 -40.80 -7.37
N VAL A 6 -2.51 -41.66 -6.41
CA VAL A 6 -2.83 -41.44 -5.00
C VAL A 6 -2.19 -40.10 -4.61
N ALA A 7 -3.02 -39.08 -4.38
CA ALA A 7 -2.58 -37.79 -3.92
C ALA A 7 -1.84 -37.98 -2.59
N ARG A 8 -0.50 -37.92 -2.61
CA ARG A 8 0.31 -38.04 -1.39
C ARG A 8 -0.16 -36.98 -0.39
N ALA A 9 -0.47 -37.43 0.83
CA ALA A 9 -0.77 -36.53 1.92
C ALA A 9 0.38 -35.50 2.09
N PRO A 10 0.07 -34.21 2.31
CA PRO A 10 1.09 -33.17 2.42
C PRO A 10 2.05 -33.49 3.56
N SER A 11 3.35 -33.25 3.37
CA SER A 11 4.36 -33.53 4.38
C SER A 11 4.17 -32.66 5.63
N ALA A 12 4.70 -33.09 6.79
CA ALA A 12 4.62 -32.32 8.03
C ALA A 12 5.17 -30.89 7.87
N GLY A 13 6.25 -30.72 7.09
CA GLY A 13 6.81 -29.41 6.75
C GLY A 13 5.84 -28.54 5.93
N GLN A 14 5.15 -29.11 4.93
CA GLN A 14 4.15 -28.37 4.15
C GLN A 14 2.97 -27.90 5.02
N ARG A 15 2.51 -28.73 5.97
CA ARG A 15 1.46 -28.35 6.92
C ARG A 15 1.92 -27.20 7.84
N LEU A 16 3.17 -27.23 8.30
CA LEU A 16 3.73 -26.19 9.16
C LEU A 16 3.85 -24.84 8.43
N TYR A 17 4.39 -24.81 7.20
CA TYR A 17 4.48 -23.58 6.41
C TYR A 17 3.11 -22.99 6.09
N ARG A 18 2.14 -23.86 5.75
CA ARG A 18 0.75 -23.46 5.53
C ARG A 18 0.13 -22.84 6.78
N GLY A 19 0.24 -23.48 7.95
CA GLY A 19 -0.27 -22.96 9.21
C GLY A 19 0.31 -21.59 9.57
N ARG A 20 1.63 -21.41 9.42
CA ARG A 20 2.30 -20.13 9.66
C ARG A 20 1.85 -19.04 8.68
N THR A 21 1.67 -19.38 7.41
CA THR A 21 1.20 -18.42 6.39
C THR A 21 -0.23 -17.97 6.70
N LEU A 22 -1.13 -18.91 7.01
CA LEU A 22 -2.52 -18.62 7.37
C LEU A 22 -2.59 -17.77 8.63
N ALA A 23 -1.84 -18.11 9.68
CA ALA A 23 -1.81 -17.34 10.92
C ALA A 23 -1.26 -15.91 10.68
N SER A 24 -0.21 -15.77 9.87
CA SER A 24 0.36 -14.45 9.54
C SER A 24 -0.61 -13.60 8.73
N ALA A 25 -1.26 -14.20 7.72
CA ALA A 25 -2.25 -13.52 6.89
C ALA A 25 -3.49 -13.12 7.71
N PHE A 26 -3.97 -14.01 8.59
CA PHE A 26 -5.08 -13.70 9.50
C PHE A 26 -4.71 -12.61 10.51
N GLY A 27 -3.54 -12.69 11.13
CA GLY A 27 -3.04 -11.63 12.01
C GLY A 27 -2.96 -10.28 11.30
N LEU A 28 -2.48 -10.26 10.05
CA LEU A 28 -2.42 -9.04 9.25
C LEU A 28 -3.80 -8.50 8.86
N LEU A 29 -4.78 -9.37 8.59
CA LEU A 29 -6.18 -8.97 8.40
C LEU A 29 -6.73 -8.27 9.64
N VAL A 30 -6.56 -8.88 10.81
CA VAL A 30 -7.03 -8.33 12.09
C VAL A 30 -6.36 -6.99 12.38
N VAL A 31 -5.03 -6.91 12.24
CA VAL A 31 -4.26 -5.68 12.48
C VAL A 31 -4.67 -4.57 11.49
N SER A 32 -4.83 -4.89 10.21
CA SER A 32 -5.22 -3.89 9.21
C SER A 32 -6.64 -3.38 9.44
N PHE A 33 -7.58 -4.25 9.80
CA PHE A 33 -8.94 -3.86 10.14
C PHE A 33 -8.98 -3.02 11.42
N ALA A 34 -8.28 -3.45 12.48
CA ALA A 34 -8.18 -2.70 13.73
C ALA A 34 -7.54 -1.32 13.52
N ALA A 35 -6.48 -1.23 12.71
CA ALA A 35 -5.85 0.03 12.35
C ALA A 35 -6.82 0.99 11.65
N LEU A 36 -7.64 0.49 10.72
CA LEU A 36 -8.67 1.30 10.06
C LEU A 36 -9.72 1.82 11.06
N VAL A 37 -10.24 0.95 11.93
CA VAL A 37 -11.22 1.35 12.95
C VAL A 37 -10.64 2.38 13.93
N LEU A 38 -9.39 2.18 14.37
CA LEU A 38 -8.70 3.12 15.24
C LEU A 38 -8.42 4.46 14.55
N MET A 39 -8.08 4.44 13.26
CA MET A 39 -7.89 5.66 12.48
C MET A 39 -9.20 6.42 12.30
N VAL A 40 -10.30 5.74 12.00
CA VAL A 40 -11.62 6.39 11.87
C VAL A 40 -12.03 7.02 13.21
N SER A 41 -12.04 6.24 14.28
CA SER A 41 -12.45 6.73 15.61
C SER A 41 -11.57 7.87 16.14
N TYR A 42 -10.25 7.82 15.91
CA TYR A 42 -9.35 8.86 16.40
C TYR A 42 -9.21 10.05 15.44
N LEU A 43 -9.09 9.85 14.13
CA LEU A 43 -8.71 10.91 13.18
C LEU A 43 -9.92 11.55 12.50
N ILE A 44 -11.08 10.90 12.50
CA ILE A 44 -12.33 11.47 11.97
C ILE A 44 -13.22 11.97 13.10
N GLU A 45 -13.50 11.15 14.11
CA GLU A 45 -14.53 11.51 15.10
C GLU A 45 -14.00 12.44 16.21
N ASN A 46 -12.70 12.39 16.54
CA ASN A 46 -12.12 13.15 17.64
C ASN A 46 -11.51 14.51 17.19
N PRO A 47 -11.90 15.65 17.81
CA PRO A 47 -11.35 16.96 17.48
C PRO A 47 -9.82 17.04 17.57
N ARG A 48 -9.21 16.35 18.55
CA ARG A 48 -7.75 16.36 18.73
C ARG A 48 -7.04 15.64 17.58
N GLY A 49 -7.59 14.52 17.13
CA GLY A 49 -7.05 13.78 15.99
C GLY A 49 -7.19 14.58 14.70
N GLN A 50 -8.36 15.18 14.45
CA GLN A 50 -8.56 16.05 13.30
C GLN A 50 -7.56 17.23 13.28
N ARG A 51 -7.34 17.89 14.42
CA ARG A 51 -6.37 18.99 14.54
C ARG A 51 -4.94 18.53 14.27
N LEU A 52 -4.54 17.38 14.80
CA LEU A 52 -3.20 16.84 14.60
C LEU A 52 -2.95 16.52 13.12
N ASP A 53 -3.89 15.84 12.49
CA ASP A 53 -3.79 15.41 11.10
C ASP A 53 -3.83 16.61 10.13
N GLN A 54 -4.66 17.62 10.43
CA GLN A 54 -4.69 18.88 9.70
C GLN A 54 -3.36 19.64 9.82
N ARG A 55 -2.77 19.74 11.01
CA ARG A 55 -1.45 20.36 11.21
C ARG A 55 -0.34 19.61 10.47
N ALA A 56 -0.42 18.28 10.44
CA ALA A 56 0.55 17.46 9.72
C ALA A 56 0.45 17.69 8.21
N MET A 57 -0.77 17.87 7.68
CA MET A 57 -0.98 18.27 6.30
C MET A 57 -0.40 19.66 6.01
N GLU A 58 -0.71 20.65 6.84
CA GLU A 58 -0.24 22.04 6.69
C GLU A 58 1.28 22.19 6.87
N ALA A 59 1.94 21.24 7.54
CA ALA A 59 3.38 21.22 7.66
C ALA A 59 4.09 20.97 6.31
N VAL A 60 3.43 20.31 5.36
CA VAL A 60 4.01 19.93 4.07
C VAL A 60 3.42 20.80 2.96
N TYR A 61 4.27 21.51 2.22
CA TYR A 61 3.86 22.42 1.15
C TYR A 61 4.76 22.27 -0.09
N ALA A 62 4.33 22.77 -1.24
CA ALA A 62 5.17 22.95 -2.41
C ALA A 62 4.83 24.25 -3.13
N ARG A 63 5.85 24.86 -3.74
CA ARG A 63 5.67 26.06 -4.58
C ARG A 63 4.83 25.72 -5.81
N ARG A 64 4.13 26.71 -6.39
CA ARG A 64 3.26 26.53 -7.57
C ARG A 64 3.89 25.67 -8.69
N ASP A 65 5.13 25.95 -9.07
CA ASP A 65 5.80 25.20 -10.15
C ASP A 65 6.02 23.71 -9.79
N ALA A 66 6.33 23.43 -8.52
CA ALA A 66 6.46 22.06 -8.01
C ALA A 66 5.09 21.39 -7.90
N LEU A 67 4.05 22.13 -7.50
CA LEU A 67 2.67 21.64 -7.51
C LEU A 67 2.23 21.27 -8.92
N ASP A 68 2.51 22.07 -9.94
CA ASP A 68 2.13 21.76 -11.33
C ASP A 68 2.79 20.48 -11.83
N GLN A 69 4.07 20.26 -11.50
CA GLN A 69 4.75 18.98 -11.78
C GLN A 69 4.10 17.82 -11.03
N LEU A 70 3.81 17.98 -9.74
CA LEU A 70 3.16 16.94 -8.93
C LEU A 70 1.77 16.59 -9.46
N LEU A 71 0.99 17.59 -9.83
CA LEU A 71 -0.35 17.44 -10.40
C LEU A 71 -0.31 16.75 -11.76
N SER A 72 0.72 17.02 -12.58
CA SER A 72 0.92 16.29 -13.83
C SER A 72 1.20 14.80 -13.58
N VAL A 73 2.06 14.48 -12.59
CA VAL A 73 2.39 13.10 -12.20
C VAL A 73 1.18 12.38 -11.61
N LEU A 74 0.42 13.03 -10.74
CA LEU A 74 -0.82 12.49 -10.17
C LEU A 74 -1.89 12.29 -11.27
N GLY A 75 -1.97 13.19 -12.25
CA GLY A 75 -2.82 13.05 -13.42
C GLY A 75 -2.47 11.82 -14.28
N TYR A 76 -1.18 11.44 -14.34
CA TYR A 76 -0.78 10.19 -14.98
C TYR A 76 -1.24 8.95 -14.22
N LEU A 77 -1.48 9.00 -12.90
CA LEU A 77 -2.15 7.91 -12.14
C LEU A 77 -3.67 7.88 -12.41
N SER A 78 -4.05 8.05 -13.67
CA SER A 78 -5.43 7.91 -14.14
C SER A 78 -5.89 6.45 -14.15
N ILE A 79 -7.20 6.27 -14.27
CA ILE A 79 -7.82 4.95 -14.52
C ILE A 79 -7.13 4.22 -15.67
N GLY A 80 -6.67 4.96 -16.70
CA GLY A 80 -5.98 4.38 -17.86
C GLY A 80 -4.64 3.73 -17.53
N THR A 81 -3.82 4.34 -16.69
CA THR A 81 -2.53 3.74 -16.30
C THR A 81 -2.70 2.56 -15.35
N MET A 82 -3.71 2.61 -14.47
CA MET A 82 -4.09 1.45 -13.67
C MET A 82 -4.54 0.27 -14.55
N ALA A 83 -5.32 0.54 -15.60
CA ALA A 83 -5.74 -0.47 -16.56
C ALA A 83 -4.55 -1.08 -17.31
N ILE A 84 -3.61 -0.27 -17.79
CA ILE A 84 -2.38 -0.74 -18.46
C ILE A 84 -1.54 -1.59 -17.50
N ALA A 85 -1.33 -1.13 -16.27
CA ALA A 85 -0.58 -1.89 -15.26
C ALA A 85 -1.25 -3.24 -14.98
N MET A 86 -2.58 -3.28 -14.89
CA MET A 86 -3.33 -4.51 -14.72
C MET A 86 -3.18 -5.45 -15.92
N VAL A 87 -3.22 -4.94 -17.15
CA VAL A 87 -2.96 -5.75 -18.36
C VAL A 87 -1.57 -6.36 -18.29
N VAL A 88 -0.53 -5.59 -17.97
CA VAL A 88 0.85 -6.10 -17.82
C VAL A 88 0.92 -7.20 -16.76
N LEU A 89 0.33 -6.98 -15.59
CA LEU A 89 0.31 -7.97 -14.50
C LEU A 89 -0.42 -9.26 -14.91
N MET A 90 -1.55 -9.12 -15.60
CA MET A 90 -2.32 -10.26 -16.11
C MET A 90 -1.55 -11.02 -17.18
N THR A 91 -0.95 -10.33 -18.15
CA THR A 91 -0.09 -10.95 -19.17
C THR A 91 1.07 -11.70 -18.52
N MET A 92 1.78 -11.08 -17.57
CA MET A 92 2.84 -11.75 -16.82
C MET A 92 2.34 -13.00 -16.10
N ALA A 93 1.18 -12.93 -15.44
CA ALA A 93 0.65 -14.06 -14.69
C ALA A 93 0.19 -15.21 -15.60
N VAL A 94 -0.42 -14.89 -16.75
CA VAL A 94 -0.82 -15.86 -17.78
C VAL A 94 0.41 -16.52 -18.40
N LEU A 95 1.44 -15.75 -18.77
CA LEU A 95 2.70 -16.27 -19.32
C LEU A 95 3.42 -17.21 -18.34
N ARG A 96 3.23 -17.00 -17.03
CA ARG A 96 3.78 -17.89 -15.98
C ARG A 96 2.83 -19.01 -15.54
N GLN A 97 1.67 -19.16 -16.17
CA GLN A 97 0.60 -20.09 -15.79
C GLN A 97 0.16 -19.99 -14.32
N ARG A 98 0.22 -18.78 -13.75
CA ARG A 98 -0.16 -18.48 -12.36
C ARG A 98 -1.55 -17.85 -12.26
N PHE A 99 -2.54 -18.49 -12.86
CA PHE A 99 -3.91 -17.96 -12.95
C PHE A 99 -4.54 -17.62 -11.59
N ALA A 100 -4.27 -18.42 -10.54
CA ALA A 100 -4.76 -18.13 -9.20
C ALA A 100 -4.18 -16.83 -8.61
N ALA A 101 -2.89 -16.57 -8.83
CA ALA A 101 -2.26 -15.33 -8.40
C ALA A 101 -2.72 -14.14 -9.24
N ALA A 102 -2.96 -14.34 -10.54
CA ALA A 102 -3.54 -13.34 -11.44
C ALA A 102 -4.91 -12.89 -10.95
N PHE A 103 -5.79 -13.86 -10.68
CA PHE A 103 -7.14 -13.60 -10.20
C PHE A 103 -7.13 -12.94 -8.82
N ALA A 104 -6.26 -13.40 -7.92
CA ALA A 104 -6.08 -12.75 -6.63
C ALA A 104 -5.59 -11.30 -6.75
N ALA A 105 -4.66 -11.02 -7.68
CA ALA A 105 -4.19 -9.66 -7.97
C ALA A 105 -5.32 -8.74 -8.46
N VAL A 106 -6.19 -9.22 -9.36
CA VAL A 106 -7.37 -8.47 -9.82
C VAL A 106 -8.31 -8.18 -8.66
N ILE A 107 -8.61 -9.19 -7.83
CA ILE A 107 -9.47 -9.01 -6.64
C ILE A 107 -8.88 -7.99 -5.68
N VAL A 108 -7.57 -8.02 -5.43
CA VAL A 108 -6.91 -7.05 -4.54
C VAL A 108 -7.09 -5.64 -5.06
N VAL A 109 -6.83 -5.40 -6.34
CA VAL A 109 -6.94 -4.04 -6.91
C VAL A 109 -8.40 -3.59 -6.96
N ALA A 110 -9.30 -4.40 -7.51
CA ALA A 110 -10.71 -4.04 -7.57
C ALA A 110 -11.30 -3.84 -6.17
N GLY A 111 -11.06 -4.79 -5.27
CA GLY A 111 -11.54 -4.75 -3.90
C GLY A 111 -11.04 -3.55 -3.12
N ALA A 112 -9.73 -3.28 -3.12
CA ALA A 112 -9.16 -2.15 -2.37
C ALA A 112 -9.71 -0.80 -2.85
N ASN A 113 -9.84 -0.62 -4.17
CA ASN A 113 -10.35 0.61 -4.76
C ASN A 113 -11.85 0.77 -4.50
N ILE A 114 -12.66 -0.29 -4.67
CA ILE A 114 -14.09 -0.26 -4.35
C ILE A 114 -14.29 0.04 -2.86
N THR A 115 -13.57 -0.65 -1.96
CA THR A 115 -13.63 -0.37 -0.51
C THR A 115 -13.27 1.08 -0.22
N THR A 116 -12.25 1.64 -0.88
CA THR A 116 -11.87 3.04 -0.69
C THR A 116 -12.98 4.00 -1.10
N GLN A 117 -13.65 3.76 -2.24
CA GLN A 117 -14.75 4.61 -2.69
C GLN A 117 -15.98 4.48 -1.78
N VAL A 118 -16.32 3.25 -1.36
CA VAL A 118 -17.43 2.99 -0.43
C VAL A 118 -17.17 3.65 0.93
N LEU A 119 -15.97 3.48 1.49
CA LEU A 119 -15.61 4.13 2.75
C LEU A 119 -15.72 5.64 2.61
N LYS A 120 -15.18 6.21 1.52
CA LYS A 120 -15.14 7.65 1.31
C LYS A 120 -16.51 8.29 1.14
N HIS A 121 -17.40 7.66 0.38
CA HIS A 121 -18.64 8.28 -0.11
C HIS A 121 -19.92 7.75 0.54
N ALA A 122 -19.88 6.58 1.18
CA ALA A 122 -21.08 5.93 1.70
C ALA A 122 -21.02 5.58 3.19
N VAL A 123 -19.84 5.43 3.79
CA VAL A 123 -19.70 4.96 5.18
C VAL A 123 -19.18 6.05 6.10
N LEU A 124 -18.14 6.77 5.70
CA LEU A 124 -17.47 7.73 6.56
C LEU A 124 -18.01 9.14 6.31
N ASP A 125 -18.72 9.64 7.31
CA ASP A 125 -19.00 11.07 7.42
C ASP A 125 -17.99 11.73 8.36
N ARG A 126 -17.61 12.97 8.07
CA ARG A 126 -16.60 13.70 8.84
C ARG A 126 -17.28 14.86 9.60
N PRO A 127 -17.41 14.75 10.93
CA PRO A 127 -17.95 15.85 11.73
C PRO A 127 -17.13 17.13 11.58
N ASP A 128 -17.80 18.28 11.50
CA ASP A 128 -17.13 19.58 11.47
C ASP A 128 -16.74 20.02 12.89
N HIS A 129 -15.45 19.89 13.19
CA HIS A 129 -14.85 20.38 14.43
C HIS A 129 -14.07 21.69 14.23
N GLY A 130 -14.24 22.37 13.08
CA GLY A 130 -13.56 23.62 12.76
C GLY A 130 -12.11 23.47 12.27
N TYR A 131 -11.73 22.30 11.74
CA TYR A 131 -10.38 22.01 11.25
C TYR A 131 -10.35 21.61 9.76
N GLY A 132 -9.96 22.55 8.90
CA GLY A 132 -9.92 22.35 7.45
C GLY A 132 -11.31 22.17 6.85
N TRP A 133 -11.41 21.47 5.73
CA TRP A 133 -12.69 21.11 5.11
C TRP A 133 -13.35 19.91 5.82
N HIS A 134 -14.68 19.98 5.93
CA HIS A 134 -15.55 19.00 6.59
C HIS A 134 -15.91 17.80 5.69
N VAL A 135 -15.52 17.80 4.41
CA VAL A 135 -15.74 16.65 3.53
C VAL A 135 -14.72 15.56 3.83
N ASN A 136 -15.18 14.31 3.97
CA ASN A 136 -14.30 13.17 4.20
C ASN A 136 -13.40 12.91 2.98
N SER A 137 -12.09 12.82 3.24
CA SER A 137 -11.05 12.51 2.25
C SER A 137 -10.44 11.12 2.46
N LEU A 138 -10.77 10.43 3.55
CA LEU A 138 -10.22 9.14 3.92
C LEU A 138 -11.00 7.98 3.27
N PRO A 139 -10.34 6.94 2.74
CA PRO A 139 -8.91 6.82 2.44
C PRO A 139 -8.50 7.52 1.13
N SER A 140 -7.19 7.74 0.93
CA SER A 140 -6.65 8.32 -0.32
C SER A 140 -6.81 7.37 -1.51
N GLY A 141 -7.53 7.82 -2.55
CA GLY A 141 -7.81 6.99 -3.74
C GLY A 141 -6.55 6.69 -4.56
N HIS A 142 -5.76 7.71 -4.87
CA HIS A 142 -4.48 7.55 -5.59
C HIS A 142 -3.49 6.68 -4.82
N THR A 143 -3.44 6.82 -3.50
CA THR A 143 -2.57 5.98 -2.67
C THR A 143 -3.06 4.53 -2.68
N THR A 144 -4.38 4.28 -2.53
CA THR A 144 -4.96 2.93 -2.62
C THR A 144 -4.64 2.29 -3.97
N ALA A 145 -4.80 3.05 -5.05
CA ALA A 145 -4.45 2.64 -6.39
C ALA A 145 -2.98 2.17 -6.49
N ALA A 146 -2.04 3.01 -6.05
CA ALA A 146 -0.62 2.69 -6.07
C ALA A 146 -0.29 1.46 -5.21
N ILE A 147 -0.73 1.41 -3.95
CA ILE A 147 -0.36 0.30 -3.05
C ILE A 147 -0.99 -1.02 -3.47
N SER A 148 -2.23 -1.01 -3.97
CA SER A 148 -2.89 -2.22 -4.44
C SER A 148 -2.20 -2.81 -5.68
N LEU A 149 -1.68 -1.97 -6.59
CA LEU A 149 -0.87 -2.42 -7.73
C LEU A 149 0.47 -3.02 -7.27
N VAL A 150 1.14 -2.43 -6.27
CA VAL A 150 2.38 -2.98 -5.70
C VAL A 150 2.14 -4.34 -5.04
N ILE A 151 1.07 -4.47 -4.28
CA ILE A 151 0.65 -5.74 -3.66
C ILE A 151 0.32 -6.78 -4.72
N ALA A 152 -0.44 -6.41 -5.77
CA ALA A 152 -0.71 -7.26 -6.91
C ALA A 152 0.56 -7.72 -7.64
N ALA A 153 1.51 -6.80 -7.87
CA ALA A 153 2.81 -7.12 -8.46
C ALA A 153 3.59 -8.12 -7.59
N LEU A 154 3.62 -7.94 -6.27
CA LEU A 154 4.27 -8.86 -5.34
C LEU A 154 3.59 -10.24 -5.27
N LEU A 155 2.30 -10.36 -5.56
CA LEU A 155 1.64 -11.68 -5.68
C LEU A 155 2.12 -12.47 -6.91
N VAL A 156 2.44 -11.77 -8.00
CA VAL A 156 2.80 -12.39 -9.28
C VAL A 156 4.31 -12.49 -9.48
N ALA A 157 5.09 -11.61 -8.84
CA ALA A 157 6.53 -11.46 -9.06
C ALA A 157 7.33 -12.75 -8.74
N PRO A 158 8.24 -13.16 -9.65
CA PRO A 158 9.19 -14.23 -9.35
C PRO A 158 10.20 -13.77 -8.29
N ALA A 159 10.77 -14.72 -7.54
CA ALA A 159 11.67 -14.45 -6.42
C ALA A 159 12.80 -13.45 -6.75
N ALA A 160 13.38 -13.54 -7.95
CA ALA A 160 14.48 -12.67 -8.40
C ALA A 160 14.09 -11.19 -8.55
N LEU A 161 12.82 -10.87 -8.82
CA LEU A 161 12.38 -9.50 -9.05
C LEU A 161 11.72 -8.84 -7.84
N ARG A 162 11.50 -9.60 -6.75
CA ARG A 162 10.75 -9.09 -5.59
C ARG A 162 11.41 -7.90 -4.94
N GLY A 163 12.74 -7.92 -4.78
CA GLY A 163 13.49 -6.77 -4.25
C GLY A 163 13.31 -5.51 -5.10
N LEU A 164 13.35 -5.65 -6.42
CA LEU A 164 13.11 -4.54 -7.35
C LEU A 164 11.66 -4.02 -7.27
N VAL A 165 10.67 -4.92 -7.21
CA VAL A 165 9.25 -4.55 -7.05
C VAL A 165 9.03 -3.85 -5.71
N THR A 166 9.64 -4.33 -4.63
CA THR A 166 9.57 -3.70 -3.31
C THR A 166 10.20 -2.31 -3.31
N MET A 167 11.36 -2.13 -3.93
CA MET A 167 12.04 -0.83 -4.03
C MET A 167 11.24 0.17 -4.88
N LEU A 168 10.95 -0.18 -6.13
CA LEU A 168 10.23 0.71 -7.05
C LEU A 168 8.78 0.94 -6.61
N GLY A 169 8.13 -0.10 -6.07
CA GLY A 169 6.78 0.00 -5.54
C GLY A 169 6.70 0.92 -4.32
N SER A 170 7.64 0.80 -3.38
CA SER A 170 7.70 1.73 -2.24
C SER A 170 7.94 3.16 -2.70
N ALA A 171 8.85 3.37 -3.66
CA ALA A 171 9.08 4.69 -4.25
C ALA A 171 7.81 5.27 -4.87
N ALA A 172 7.10 4.49 -5.70
CA ALA A 172 5.87 4.92 -6.36
C ALA A 172 4.75 5.27 -5.36
N VAL A 173 4.58 4.47 -4.30
CA VAL A 173 3.57 4.73 -3.27
C VAL A 173 3.94 5.96 -2.43
N VAL A 174 5.21 6.16 -2.08
CA VAL A 174 5.66 7.36 -1.36
C VAL A 174 5.48 8.60 -2.22
N LEU A 175 5.92 8.57 -3.49
CA LEU A 175 5.71 9.66 -4.44
C LEU A 175 4.23 10.02 -4.51
N THR A 176 3.36 9.05 -4.75
CA THR A 176 1.91 9.26 -4.85
C THR A 176 1.32 9.83 -3.56
N GLY A 177 1.56 9.15 -2.43
CA GLY A 177 0.99 9.49 -1.14
C GLY A 177 1.41 10.88 -0.68
N VAL A 178 2.72 11.15 -0.67
CA VAL A 178 3.24 12.47 -0.28
C VAL A 178 2.77 13.55 -1.25
N SER A 179 2.74 13.30 -2.56
CA SER A 179 2.26 14.30 -3.53
C SER A 179 0.82 14.70 -3.29
N THR A 180 -0.06 13.76 -2.91
CA THR A 180 -1.45 14.09 -2.58
C THR A 180 -1.58 14.91 -1.28
N VAL A 181 -0.68 14.72 -0.32
CA VAL A 181 -0.59 15.55 0.88
C VAL A 181 -0.10 16.96 0.55
N VAL A 182 1.00 17.04 -0.20
CA VAL A 182 1.61 18.30 -0.66
C VAL A 182 0.61 19.12 -1.50
N ALA A 183 -0.17 18.46 -2.36
CA ALA A 183 -1.18 19.11 -3.20
C ALA A 183 -2.38 19.65 -2.41
N GLY A 184 -2.43 19.41 -1.09
CA GLY A 184 -3.55 19.84 -0.27
C GLY A 184 -4.81 18.98 -0.47
N TRP A 185 -4.71 17.80 -1.09
CA TRP A 185 -5.88 16.95 -1.39
C TRP A 185 -6.22 15.98 -0.26
N HIS A 186 -5.17 15.50 0.42
CA HIS A 186 -5.28 14.43 1.39
C HIS A 186 -4.49 14.77 2.65
N ARG A 187 -5.00 14.33 3.81
CA ARG A 187 -4.26 14.39 5.06
C ARG A 187 -3.32 13.17 5.15
N PRO A 188 -2.23 13.22 5.94
CA PRO A 188 -1.32 12.07 6.08
C PRO A 188 -2.04 10.79 6.51
N SER A 189 -3.07 10.89 7.36
CA SER A 189 -3.89 9.75 7.74
C SER A 189 -4.57 9.05 6.54
N ASP A 190 -4.99 9.79 5.52
CA ASP A 190 -5.64 9.25 4.33
C ASP A 190 -4.70 8.30 3.57
N VAL A 191 -3.40 8.63 3.56
CA VAL A 191 -2.33 7.81 2.96
C VAL A 191 -2.16 6.53 3.78
N VAL A 192 -2.04 6.63 5.11
CA VAL A 192 -1.83 5.45 5.96
C VAL A 192 -3.06 4.53 5.96
N ALA A 193 -4.27 5.09 5.95
CA ALA A 193 -5.51 4.34 5.81
C ALA A 193 -5.55 3.59 4.47
N ALA A 194 -5.10 4.20 3.37
CA ALA A 194 -5.00 3.52 2.08
C ALA A 194 -4.03 2.32 2.12
N LEU A 195 -2.90 2.44 2.83
CA LEU A 195 -1.98 1.31 3.06
C LEU A 195 -2.65 0.17 3.84
N ALA A 196 -3.44 0.50 4.86
CA ALA A 196 -4.19 -0.49 5.63
C ALA A 196 -5.27 -1.19 4.81
N VAL A 197 -6.01 -0.45 3.95
CA VAL A 197 -6.97 -1.06 3.00
C VAL A 197 -6.25 -1.99 2.02
N GLY A 198 -5.11 -1.56 1.47
CA GLY A 198 -4.29 -2.40 0.59
C GLY A 198 -3.85 -3.69 1.27
N LEU A 199 -3.32 -3.59 2.50
CA LEU A 199 -2.90 -4.76 3.29
C LEU A 199 -4.06 -5.67 3.65
N LEU A 200 -5.24 -5.13 3.97
CA LEU A 200 -6.43 -5.92 4.25
C LEU A 200 -6.75 -6.85 3.07
N TRP A 201 -6.83 -6.29 1.86
CA TRP A 201 -7.11 -7.06 0.65
C TRP A 201 -5.96 -8.01 0.30
N GLY A 202 -4.71 -7.56 0.40
CA GLY A 202 -3.53 -8.39 0.16
C GLY A 202 -3.46 -9.59 1.12
N ALA A 203 -3.70 -9.36 2.41
CA ALA A 203 -3.72 -10.41 3.44
C ALA A 203 -4.84 -11.42 3.18
N GLY A 204 -6.03 -10.95 2.78
CA GLY A 204 -7.14 -11.81 2.36
C GLY A 204 -6.77 -12.69 1.16
N ALA A 205 -6.13 -12.12 0.14
CA ALA A 205 -5.63 -12.86 -1.01
C ALA A 205 -4.59 -13.93 -0.62
N VAL A 206 -3.61 -13.57 0.22
CA VAL A 206 -2.61 -14.53 0.73
C VAL A 206 -3.28 -15.64 1.55
N PHE A 207 -4.25 -15.32 2.40
CA PHE A 207 -5.00 -16.29 3.19
C PHE A 207 -5.70 -17.30 2.28
N VAL A 208 -6.46 -16.84 1.28
CA VAL A 208 -7.20 -17.69 0.34
C VAL A 208 -6.25 -18.56 -0.49
N LEU A 209 -5.15 -17.99 -1.01
CA LEU A 209 -4.15 -18.76 -1.76
C LEU A 209 -3.46 -19.83 -0.89
N ALA A 210 -3.16 -19.50 0.37
CA ALA A 210 -2.53 -20.40 1.32
C ALA A 210 -3.43 -21.58 1.72
N LEU A 211 -4.76 -21.49 1.55
CA LEU A 211 -5.66 -22.64 1.70
C LEU A 211 -5.38 -23.75 0.68
N ARG A 212 -4.86 -23.42 -0.50
CA ARG A 212 -4.53 -24.42 -1.53
C ARG A 212 -3.10 -24.90 -1.42
N ARG A 213 -2.15 -23.97 -1.29
CA ARG A 213 -0.72 -24.28 -1.28
C ARG A 213 0.04 -23.21 -0.51
N SER A 214 1.03 -23.61 0.26
CA SER A 214 2.06 -22.70 0.77
C SER A 214 3.40 -23.44 0.76
N GLY A 215 4.50 -22.69 0.82
CA GLY A 215 5.86 -23.19 0.79
C GLY A 215 6.77 -22.39 1.71
N PRO A 216 8.06 -22.76 1.77
CA PRO A 216 9.03 -21.97 2.47
C PRO A 216 9.13 -20.58 1.81
N PRO A 217 9.08 -19.50 2.60
CA PRO A 217 9.16 -18.15 2.06
C PRO A 217 10.53 -17.90 1.44
N THR A 218 10.59 -16.94 0.51
CA THR A 218 11.83 -16.56 -0.19
C THR A 218 12.30 -15.20 0.33
N GLY A 219 13.62 -15.03 0.48
CA GLY A 219 14.20 -13.80 1.06
C GLY A 219 13.91 -13.61 2.56
N GLY A 220 14.44 -12.52 3.11
CA GLY A 220 14.29 -12.15 4.52
C GLY A 220 13.62 -10.79 4.67
N PHE A 221 12.85 -10.61 5.76
CA PHE A 221 12.11 -9.38 6.04
C PHE A 221 13.00 -8.13 6.03
N PHE A 222 14.19 -8.18 6.65
CA PHE A 222 15.10 -7.04 6.70
C PHE A 222 15.66 -6.66 5.33
N ALA A 223 15.82 -7.62 4.42
CA ALA A 223 16.22 -7.31 3.05
C ALA A 223 15.09 -6.58 2.30
N SER A 224 13.85 -7.06 2.43
CA SER A 224 12.66 -6.40 1.87
C SER A 224 12.46 -4.99 2.46
N LEU A 225 12.67 -4.84 3.77
CA LEU A 225 12.62 -3.54 4.45
C LEU A 225 13.72 -2.60 3.95
N GLY A 226 14.95 -3.10 3.78
CA GLY A 226 16.06 -2.34 3.21
C GLY A 226 15.73 -1.82 1.81
N TRP A 227 15.22 -2.68 0.92
CA TRP A 227 14.78 -2.26 -0.41
C TRP A 227 13.64 -1.24 -0.37
N GLY A 228 12.65 -1.44 0.51
CA GLY A 228 11.54 -0.51 0.69
C GLY A 228 11.99 0.86 1.17
N LEU A 229 12.94 0.90 2.12
CA LEU A 229 13.53 2.13 2.64
C LEU A 229 14.36 2.85 1.58
N ILE A 230 15.15 2.12 0.78
CA ILE A 230 15.88 2.71 -0.35
C ILE A 230 14.91 3.39 -1.32
N GLY A 231 13.81 2.70 -1.67
CA GLY A 231 12.76 3.27 -2.50
C GLY A 231 12.11 4.52 -1.90
N ALA A 232 11.78 4.48 -0.61
CA ALA A 232 11.20 5.61 0.10
C ALA A 232 12.13 6.82 0.18
N VAL A 233 13.43 6.60 0.46
CA VAL A 233 14.44 7.66 0.50
C VAL A 233 14.67 8.25 -0.89
N ALA A 234 14.75 7.43 -1.92
CA ALA A 234 14.87 7.90 -3.31
C ALA A 234 13.67 8.76 -3.72
N ALA A 235 12.44 8.33 -3.38
CA ALA A 235 11.24 9.12 -3.60
C ALA A 235 11.28 10.46 -2.84
N GLY A 236 11.69 10.45 -1.57
CA GLY A 236 11.89 11.68 -0.79
C GLY A 236 12.89 12.64 -1.44
N ALA A 237 14.02 12.13 -1.92
CA ALA A 237 15.02 12.93 -2.63
C ALA A 237 14.47 13.54 -3.92
N VAL A 238 13.69 12.78 -4.70
CA VAL A 238 13.00 13.29 -5.90
C VAL A 238 12.02 14.41 -5.53
N LEU A 239 11.21 14.24 -4.50
CA LEU A 239 10.25 15.27 -4.04
C LEU A 239 10.96 16.55 -3.60
N LEU A 240 12.08 16.43 -2.87
CA LEU A 240 12.90 17.58 -2.50
C LEU A 240 13.51 18.26 -3.73
N PHE A 241 13.99 17.47 -4.70
CA PHE A 241 14.60 17.97 -5.93
C PHE A 241 13.60 18.78 -6.78
N ILE A 242 12.36 18.29 -6.93
CA ILE A 242 11.31 19.00 -7.69
C ILE A 242 10.73 20.20 -6.94
N GLY A 243 11.14 20.45 -5.68
CA GLY A 243 10.82 21.67 -4.96
C GLY A 243 9.75 21.56 -3.89
N VAL A 244 9.44 20.35 -3.40
CA VAL A 244 8.66 20.18 -2.15
C VAL A 244 9.47 20.78 -0.99
N ARG A 245 8.92 21.80 -0.33
CA ARG A 245 9.60 22.55 0.74
C ARG A 245 8.60 23.00 1.81
N PRO A 246 9.02 23.14 3.07
CA PRO A 246 8.10 23.52 4.15
C PRO A 246 7.53 24.93 3.98
N TYR A 247 6.29 25.12 4.44
CA TYR A 247 5.57 26.39 4.36
C TYR A 247 6.32 27.55 5.05
N GLY A 248 6.92 27.29 6.21
CA GLY A 248 7.65 28.29 7.02
C GLY A 248 9.12 28.48 6.67
N GLY A 249 9.59 28.02 5.51
CA GLY A 249 11.02 28.01 5.20
C GLY A 249 11.79 27.03 6.10
N TRP A 250 12.93 27.45 6.65
CA TRP A 250 13.78 26.58 7.49
C TRP A 250 13.08 26.13 8.80
N ASP A 251 12.17 26.95 9.33
CA ASP A 251 11.46 26.68 10.58
C ASP A 251 10.42 25.57 10.45
N GLY A 252 9.95 25.30 9.22
CA GLY A 252 9.00 24.22 8.91
C GLY A 252 9.66 22.89 8.54
N VAL A 253 10.99 22.83 8.40
CA VAL A 253 11.70 21.64 7.87
C VAL A 253 11.49 20.42 8.75
N GLY A 254 11.58 20.58 10.07
CA GLY A 254 11.40 19.47 11.01
C GLY A 254 10.04 18.78 10.87
N PRO A 255 8.92 19.51 11.03
CA PRO A 255 7.58 18.95 10.87
C PRO A 255 7.32 18.35 9.47
N ALA A 256 7.72 19.04 8.40
CA ALA A 256 7.53 18.56 7.04
C ALA A 256 8.29 17.26 6.76
N ALA A 257 9.57 17.22 7.15
CA ALA A 257 10.40 16.03 7.04
C ALA A 257 9.84 14.89 7.91
N GLY A 258 9.33 15.20 9.10
CA GLY A 258 8.68 14.23 9.99
C GLY A 258 7.53 13.51 9.29
N VAL A 259 6.62 14.25 8.65
CA VAL A 259 5.49 13.67 7.91
C VAL A 259 5.96 12.79 6.75
N MET A 260 6.90 13.29 5.94
CA MET A 260 7.44 12.51 4.81
C MET A 260 8.15 11.24 5.26
N VAL A 261 8.94 11.30 6.33
CA VAL A 261 9.65 10.16 6.90
C VAL A 261 8.67 9.15 7.49
N ILE A 262 7.64 9.59 8.22
CA ILE A 262 6.61 8.71 8.77
C ILE A 262 5.88 7.96 7.64
N ILE A 263 5.46 8.67 6.58
CA ILE A 263 4.83 8.05 5.41
C ILE A 263 5.81 7.06 4.75
N GLY A 264 7.06 7.46 4.53
CA GLY A 264 8.09 6.63 3.92
C GLY A 264 8.34 5.32 4.68
N ILE A 265 8.48 5.41 6.01
CA ILE A 265 8.65 4.25 6.89
C ILE A 265 7.40 3.37 6.87
N ALA A 266 6.21 3.95 6.96
CA ALA A 266 4.95 3.21 6.91
C ALA A 266 4.83 2.42 5.61
N VAL A 267 5.10 3.05 4.46
CA VAL A 267 5.10 2.38 3.15
C VAL A 267 6.13 1.26 3.11
N ALA A 268 7.39 1.52 3.48
CA ALA A 268 8.45 0.52 3.46
C ALA A 268 8.12 -0.69 4.35
N LEU A 269 7.57 -0.45 5.54
CA LEU A 269 7.12 -1.50 6.46
C LEU A 269 5.99 -2.33 5.84
N VAL A 270 4.94 -1.66 5.34
CA VAL A 270 3.79 -2.32 4.73
C VAL A 270 4.20 -3.19 3.54
N VAL A 271 5.00 -2.65 2.63
CA VAL A 271 5.47 -3.38 1.45
C VAL A 271 6.38 -4.54 1.85
N ALA A 272 7.27 -4.36 2.83
CA ALA A 272 8.16 -5.41 3.31
C ALA A 272 7.42 -6.55 4.04
N VAL A 273 6.43 -6.22 4.88
CA VAL A 273 5.56 -7.21 5.52
C VAL A 273 4.81 -7.99 4.45
N PHE A 274 4.21 -7.31 3.47
CA PHE A 274 3.46 -7.97 2.40
C PHE A 274 4.36 -8.85 1.52
N ASP A 275 5.53 -8.34 1.13
CA ASP A 275 6.52 -9.10 0.37
C ASP A 275 6.89 -10.38 1.12
N ARG A 276 7.15 -10.28 2.42
CA ARG A 276 7.51 -11.41 3.25
C ARG A 276 6.44 -12.51 3.24
N ILE A 277 5.17 -12.16 3.48
CA ILE A 277 4.10 -13.15 3.56
C ILE A 277 3.72 -13.75 2.19
N SER A 278 3.83 -12.97 1.11
CA SER A 278 3.49 -13.42 -0.25
C SER A 278 4.65 -14.17 -0.94
N SER A 279 5.88 -14.04 -0.44
CA SER A 279 7.08 -14.70 -0.98
C SER A 279 7.01 -16.23 -1.03
N VAL A 280 6.08 -16.84 -0.29
CA VAL A 280 5.79 -18.29 -0.31
C VAL A 280 5.26 -18.78 -1.66
N PHE A 281 4.69 -17.87 -2.47
CA PHE A 281 4.15 -18.15 -3.80
C PHE A 281 5.14 -17.82 -4.93
N ALA A 282 6.35 -17.35 -4.60
CA ALA A 282 7.31 -16.86 -5.59
C ALA A 282 7.95 -17.97 -6.44
N ARG A 283 7.88 -19.24 -6.00
CA ARG A 283 8.44 -20.43 -6.68
C ARG A 283 7.47 -21.02 -7.69
#